data_AF-A0A116LJE1-F1
#
_entry.id   AF-A0A116LJE1-F1
#
_cell.length_a   1.000
_cell.length_b   1.000
_cell.length_c   1.000
_cell.angle_alpha   90.00
_cell.angle_beta   90.00
_cell.angle_gamma   90.00
#
_symmetry.space_group_name_H-M   'P 1'
#
loop_
_entity.id
_entity.type
_entity.pdbx_description
1 polymer ?
#
loop_
_entity_poly.entity_id
_entity_poly.type
_entity_poly.pdbx_seq_one_letter_code
_entity_poly.pdbx_strand_id
1 'polypeptide(L)'
;MKKGKIKNKAEKEGLSLSSYARNVLLSDHNTNVLHDNTKIAQEKDERISDLKNQIDDYKKQIEQLHTIILATQRDNQLLIEQKNKSWWQFWK
;
A
#
# COMPACT_ATOMS: atom_id res chain seq x y z
N MET A 1 16.83 42.21 -18.17
CA MET A 1 17.08 42.82 -16.84
C MET A 1 17.14 41.86 -15.63
N LYS A 2 16.73 40.57 -15.70
CA LYS A 2 16.75 39.67 -14.52
C LYS A 2 18.11 39.00 -14.22
N LYS A 3 18.91 38.62 -15.23
CA LYS A 3 20.21 37.92 -15.04
C LYS A 3 21.28 38.75 -14.30
N GLY A 4 21.39 40.05 -14.60
CA GLY A 4 22.42 40.91 -13.97
C GLY A 4 22.21 41.13 -12.48
N LYS A 5 20.97 41.11 -12.00
CA LYS A 5 20.66 41.32 -10.57
C LYS A 5 21.13 40.15 -9.69
N ILE A 6 21.06 38.93 -10.21
CA ILE A 6 21.49 37.71 -9.48
C ILE A 6 23.02 37.65 -9.44
N LYS A 7 23.68 37.99 -10.56
CA LYS A 7 25.14 38.08 -10.65
C LYS A 7 25.72 39.11 -9.68
N ASN A 8 25.16 40.33 -9.66
CA ASN A 8 25.62 41.37 -8.74
C ASN A 8 25.37 41.04 -7.26
N LYS A 9 24.34 40.25 -6.95
CA LYS A 9 24.10 39.77 -5.57
C LYS A 9 25.08 38.67 -5.17
N ALA A 10 25.33 37.71 -6.06
CA ALA A 10 26.34 36.66 -5.84
C ALA A 10 27.74 37.26 -5.60
N GLU A 11 28.14 38.24 -6.40
CA GLU A 11 29.42 38.94 -6.26
C GLU A 11 29.53 39.73 -4.94
N LYS A 12 28.44 40.36 -4.48
CA LYS A 12 28.39 41.05 -3.18
C LYS A 12 28.51 40.10 -1.98
N GLU A 13 28.03 38.88 -2.11
CA GLU A 13 28.12 37.83 -1.09
C GLU A 13 29.39 36.98 -1.22
N GLY A 14 30.28 37.28 -2.16
CA GLY A 14 31.52 36.54 -2.40
C GLY A 14 31.31 35.11 -2.94
N LEU A 15 30.11 34.80 -3.43
CA LEU A 15 29.74 33.48 -3.92
C LEU A 15 29.79 33.43 -5.45
N SER A 16 30.12 32.25 -5.99
CA SER A 16 29.95 32.03 -7.42
C SER A 16 28.46 32.11 -7.80
N LEU A 17 28.17 32.53 -9.03
CA LEU A 17 26.78 32.63 -9.51
C LEU A 17 26.02 31.31 -9.37
N SER A 18 26.69 30.17 -9.58
CA SER A 18 26.10 28.84 -9.43
C SER A 18 25.83 28.48 -7.96
N SER A 19 26.75 28.82 -7.05
CA SER A 19 26.56 28.60 -5.61
C SER A 19 25.44 29.46 -5.05
N TYR A 20 25.39 30.74 -5.44
CA TYR A 20 24.31 31.64 -5.06
C TYR A 20 22.95 31.18 -5.58
N ALA A 21 22.89 30.76 -6.87
CA ALA A 21 21.66 30.22 -7.43
C ALA A 21 21.20 28.94 -6.71
N ARG A 22 22.12 28.04 -6.34
CA ARG A 22 21.78 26.85 -5.52
C ARG A 22 21.21 27.25 -4.16
N ASN A 23 21.87 28.16 -3.44
CA ASN A 23 21.40 28.60 -2.12
C ASN A 23 20.01 29.24 -2.19
N VAL A 24 19.75 30.07 -3.20
CA VAL A 24 18.42 30.68 -3.38
C VAL A 24 17.36 29.61 -3.69
N LEU A 25 17.67 28.63 -4.55
CA LEU A 25 16.73 27.55 -4.91
C LEU A 25 16.47 26.58 -3.75
N LEU A 26 17.48 26.35 -2.91
CA LEU A 26 17.50 25.43 -1.78
C LEU A 26 17.31 26.14 -0.42
N SER A 27 16.94 27.42 -0.42
CA SER A 27 16.65 28.17 0.81
C SER A 27 15.62 27.41 1.66
N ASP A 28 15.75 27.49 2.99
CA ASP A 28 14.99 26.72 4.00
C ASP A 28 13.49 26.54 3.75
N HIS A 29 12.85 27.49 3.09
CA HIS A 29 11.42 27.40 2.75
C HIS A 29 11.10 26.28 1.75
N ASN A 30 11.98 26.02 0.79
CA ASN A 30 11.76 25.04 -0.26
C ASN A 30 12.22 23.62 0.16
N THR A 31 13.27 23.55 1.00
CA THR A 31 13.75 22.29 1.57
C THR A 31 12.81 21.73 2.62
N ASN A 32 12.17 22.57 3.44
CA ASN A 32 11.15 22.13 4.40
C ASN A 32 9.92 21.51 3.69
N VAL A 33 9.43 22.13 2.61
CA VAL A 33 8.31 21.58 1.81
C VAL A 33 8.70 20.27 1.13
N LEU A 34 9.92 20.17 0.60
CA LEU A 34 10.42 18.93 0.00
C LEU A 34 10.54 17.82 1.06
N HIS A 35 11.04 18.14 2.25
CA HIS A 35 11.17 17.21 3.38
C HIS A 35 9.79 16.76 3.90
N ASP A 36 8.81 17.66 3.98
CA ASP A 36 7.47 17.34 4.44
C ASP A 36 6.76 16.41 3.44
N ASN A 37 6.85 16.72 2.14
CA ASN A 37 6.28 15.89 1.09
C ASN A 37 6.93 14.50 0.98
N THR A 38 8.25 14.40 1.19
CA THR A 38 8.95 13.11 1.19
C THR A 38 8.55 12.26 2.39
N LYS A 39 8.39 12.85 3.57
CA LYS A 39 7.87 12.16 4.76
C LYS A 39 6.44 11.67 4.55
N ILE A 40 5.56 12.54 4.03
CA ILE A 40 4.16 12.19 3.72
C ILE A 40 4.09 11.06 2.69
N ALA A 41 4.98 11.06 1.69
CA ALA A 41 5.05 9.99 0.70
C ALA A 41 5.46 8.66 1.34
N GLN A 42 6.48 8.66 2.22
CA GLN A 42 6.93 7.47 2.95
C GLN A 42 5.82 6.88 3.84
N GLU A 43 5.14 7.71 4.63
CA GLU A 43 4.02 7.27 5.47
C GLU A 43 2.88 6.65 4.64
N LYS A 44 2.61 7.20 3.45
CA LYS A 44 1.62 6.65 2.51
C LYS A 44 2.08 5.31 1.93
N ASP A 45 3.35 5.17 1.57
CA ASP A 45 3.89 3.92 1.05
C ASP A 45 3.87 2.79 2.09
N GLU A 46 4.19 3.10 3.35
CA GLU A 46 4.05 2.18 4.48
C GLU A 46 2.59 1.76 4.65
N ARG A 47 1.66 2.73 4.65
CA ARG A 47 0.23 2.43 4.75
C ARG A 47 -0.28 1.58 3.58
N ILE A 48 0.22 1.81 2.38
CA ILE A 48 -0.11 0.99 1.20
C ILE A 48 0.40 -0.44 1.40
N SER A 49 1.61 -0.61 1.95
CA SER A 49 2.18 -1.93 2.25
C SER A 49 1.33 -2.68 3.28
N ASP A 50 0.94 -2.03 4.36
CA ASP A 50 0.09 -2.62 5.39
C ASP A 50 -1.28 -3.05 4.82
N LEU A 51 -1.89 -2.20 3.99
CA LEU A 51 -3.16 -2.51 3.36
C LEU A 51 -3.05 -3.68 2.38
N LYS A 52 -1.93 -3.81 1.65
CA LYS A 52 -1.67 -4.98 0.79
C LYS A 52 -1.57 -6.26 1.61
N ASN A 53 -0.86 -6.23 2.73
CA ASN A 53 -0.75 -7.39 3.64
C ASN A 53 -2.13 -7.81 4.16
N GLN A 54 -2.95 -6.86 4.59
CA GLN A 54 -4.32 -7.15 5.04
C GLN A 54 -5.17 -7.78 3.92
N ILE A 55 -5.06 -7.27 2.69
CA ILE A 55 -5.77 -7.84 1.52
C ILE A 55 -5.34 -9.30 1.30
N ASP A 56 -4.04 -9.59 1.38
CA ASP A 56 -3.55 -10.95 1.16
C ASP A 56 -3.96 -11.92 2.27
N ASP A 57 -4.03 -11.45 3.52
CA ASP A 57 -4.56 -12.27 4.60
C ASP A 57 -6.07 -12.51 4.47
N TYR A 58 -6.85 -11.52 4.04
CA TYR A 58 -8.27 -11.73 3.74
C TYR A 58 -8.50 -12.70 2.57
N LYS A 59 -7.65 -12.69 1.54
CA LYS A 59 -7.71 -13.69 0.46
C LYS A 59 -7.52 -15.11 0.99
N LYS A 60 -6.53 -15.31 1.87
CA LYS A 60 -6.30 -16.63 2.51
C LYS A 60 -7.50 -17.07 3.34
N GLN A 61 -8.12 -16.15 4.09
CA GLN A 61 -9.33 -16.47 4.87
C GLN A 61 -10.49 -16.90 3.96
N ILE A 62 -10.67 -16.24 2.81
CA ILE A 62 -11.70 -16.61 1.83
C ILE A 62 -11.44 -18.02 1.29
N GLU A 63 -10.19 -18.35 0.93
CA GLU A 63 -9.82 -19.68 0.43
C GLU A 63 -10.05 -20.79 1.48
N GLN A 64 -9.72 -20.51 2.75
CA GLN A 64 -9.98 -21.43 3.86
C GLN A 64 -11.48 -21.67 4.06
N LEU A 65 -12.28 -20.59 4.09
CA LEU A 65 -13.74 -20.70 4.21
C LEU A 65 -14.35 -21.48 3.04
N HIS A 66 -13.89 -21.25 1.82
CA HIS A 66 -14.34 -22.01 0.65
C HIS A 66 -14.04 -23.51 0.80
N THR A 67 -12.84 -23.86 1.27
CA THR A 67 -12.47 -25.26 1.53
C THR A 67 -13.39 -25.91 2.56
N ILE A 68 -13.70 -25.21 3.65
CA ILE A 68 -14.62 -25.67 4.70
C ILE A 68 -16.03 -25.89 4.15
N ILE A 69 -16.53 -24.96 3.33
CA ILE A 69 -17.84 -25.09 2.68
C ILE A 69 -17.90 -26.35 1.81
N LEU A 70 -16.89 -26.60 0.98
CA LEU A 70 -16.84 -27.78 0.12
C LEU A 70 -16.79 -29.09 0.93
N ALA A 71 -15.99 -29.13 2.00
CA ALA A 71 -15.95 -30.28 2.90
C ALA A 71 -17.33 -30.54 3.54
N THR A 72 -17.96 -29.49 4.05
CA THR A 72 -19.28 -29.56 4.70
C THR A 72 -20.37 -30.01 3.73
N GLN A 73 -20.35 -29.52 2.48
CA GLN A 73 -21.28 -29.94 1.44
C GLN A 73 -21.12 -31.44 1.13
N ARG A 74 -19.88 -31.93 1.05
CA ARG A 74 -19.61 -33.37 0.84
C ARG A 74 -20.13 -34.22 1.99
N ASP A 75 -19.86 -33.81 3.23
CA ASP A 75 -20.29 -34.57 4.42
C ASP A 75 -21.81 -34.63 4.54
N ASN A 76 -22.49 -33.51 4.25
CA ASN A 76 -23.96 -33.45 4.22
C ASN A 76 -24.54 -34.38 3.14
N GLN A 77 -23.93 -34.43 1.96
CA GLN A 77 -24.34 -35.33 0.89
C GLN A 77 -24.21 -36.80 1.31
N LEU A 78 -23.10 -37.18 1.94
CA LEU A 78 -22.89 -38.53 2.46
C LEU A 78 -23.94 -38.92 3.51
N LEU A 79 -24.28 -38.01 4.42
CA LEU A 79 -25.31 -38.24 5.44
C LEU A 79 -26.69 -38.49 4.81
N ILE A 80 -27.04 -37.74 3.77
CA ILE A 80 -28.30 -37.93 3.02
C ILE A 80 -28.31 -39.32 2.36
N GLU A 81 -27.22 -39.70 1.69
CA GLU A 81 -27.11 -41.01 1.05
C GLU A 81 -27.20 -42.18 2.03
N GLN A 82 -26.55 -42.06 3.20
CA GLN A 82 -26.64 -43.07 4.26
C GLN A 82 -28.07 -43.20 4.78
N LYS A 83 -28.73 -42.07 5.09
CA LYS A 83 -30.13 -42.08 5.54
C LYS A 83 -31.04 -42.73 4.50
N ASN A 84 -30.89 -42.37 3.23
CA ASN A 84 -31.69 -42.95 2.15
C ASN A 84 -31.47 -44.47 2.05
N LYS A 85 -30.22 -44.95 2.09
CA LYS A 85 -29.93 -46.40 2.08
C LYS A 85 -30.56 -47.13 3.26
N SER A 86 -30.43 -46.59 4.47
CA SER A 86 -31.03 -47.17 5.68
C SER A 86 -32.55 -47.19 5.60
N TRP A 87 -33.18 -46.15 5.08
CA TRP A 87 -34.63 -46.11 4.86
C TRP A 87 -35.09 -47.25 3.95
N TRP A 88 -34.43 -47.50 2.81
CA TRP A 88 -34.80 -48.58 1.89
C TRP A 88 -34.62 -49.98 2.50
N GLN A 89 -33.70 -50.19 3.44
CA GLN A 89 -33.53 -51.49 4.12
C GLN A 89 -34.71 -51.84 5.03
N PHE A 90 -35.42 -50.85 5.59
CA PHE A 90 -36.61 -51.09 6.41
C PHE A 90 -37.83 -51.56 5.61
N TRP A 91 -37.88 -51.28 4.30
CA TRP A 91 -38.99 -51.63 3.43
C TRP A 91 -38.80 -52.94 2.66
N LYS A 92 -37.73 -53.69 2.95
CA LYS A 92 -37.43 -54.99 2.35
C LYS A 92 -37.68 -56.11 3.35
#